data_AF-A0A7V5G7G0-F1
#
_entry.id   AF-A0A7V5G7G0-F1
#
_cell.length_a   1.000
_cell.length_b   1.000
_cell.length_c   1.000
_cell.angle_alpha   90.00
_cell.angle_beta   90.00
_cell.angle_gamma   90.00
#
_symmetry.space_group_name_H-M   'P 1'
#
loop_
_entity.id
_entity.type
_entity.pdbx_description
1 polymer ?
#
loop_
_entity_poly.entity_id
_entity_poly.type
_entity_poly.pdbx_seq_one_letter_code
_entity_poly.pdbx_strand_id
1 'polypeptide(L)' 'VHANFLVNYGGGVFKDAKYLIDLAQKRVFEEFGIMLKEEIRIL' A
#
# COMPACT_ATOMS: atom_id res chain seq x y z
N VAL A 1 3.33 -14.71 -7.44
CA VAL A 1 3.12 -13.74 -6.33
C VAL A 1 3.57 -12.38 -6.83
N HIS A 2 2.82 -11.31 -6.57
CA HIS A 2 3.09 -9.97 -7.11
C HIS A 2 3.03 -8.93 -5.98
N ALA A 3 4.14 -8.20 -5.75
CA ALA A 3 4.33 -7.36 -4.56
C ALA A 3 3.38 -6.15 -4.48
N ASN A 4 3.09 -5.51 -5.62
CA ASN A 4 2.28 -4.29 -5.64
C ASN A 4 0.76 -4.53 -5.55
N PHE A 5 0.31 -5.77 -5.38
CA PHE A 5 -1.10 -6.05 -5.13
C PHE A 5 -1.37 -6.15 -3.64
N LEU A 6 -2.27 -5.28 -3.18
CA LEU A 6 -2.88 -5.42 -1.87
C LEU A 6 -4.04 -6.41 -1.96
N VAL A 7 -3.98 -7.50 -1.19
CA VAL A 7 -4.95 -8.60 -1.23
C VAL A 7 -5.68 -8.71 0.10
N ASN A 8 -7.01 -8.76 0.05
CA ASN A 8 -7.85 -9.08 1.21
C ASN A 8 -8.14 -10.59 1.21
N TYR A 9 -7.66 -11.31 2.22
CA TYR A 9 -7.92 -12.75 2.40
C TYR A 9 -9.22 -13.05 3.17
N GLY A 10 -10.00 -12.02 3.50
CA GLY A 10 -11.22 -12.08 4.29
C GLY A 10 -11.15 -11.14 5.49
N GLY A 11 -12.24 -10.41 5.77
CA GLY A 11 -12.36 -9.54 6.94
C GLY A 11 -11.56 -8.23 6.91
N GLY A 12 -10.76 -7.96 5.87
CA GLY A 12 -10.01 -6.71 5.76
C GLY A 12 -10.91 -5.48 5.64
N VAL A 13 -10.59 -4.42 6.39
CA VAL A 13 -11.32 -3.13 6.35
C VAL A 13 -10.47 -2.03 5.71
N PHE A 14 -11.12 -0.92 5.33
CA PHE A 14 -10.44 0.22 4.70
C PHE A 14 -9.22 0.72 5.49
N LYS A 15 -9.32 0.76 6.82
CA LYS A 15 -8.23 1.21 7.69
C LYS A 15 -6.98 0.36 7.54
N ASP A 16 -7.14 -0.96 7.42
CA ASP A 16 -6.01 -1.89 7.25
C ASP A 16 -5.37 -1.69 5.89
N ALA A 17 -6.20 -1.55 4.85
CA ALA A 17 -5.74 -1.30 3.49
C ALA A 17 -4.94 0.01 3.41
N LYS A 18 -5.47 1.10 3.98
CA LYS A 18 -4.79 2.40 3.98
C LYS A 18 -3.48 2.36 4.75
N TYR A 19 -3.47 1.69 5.92
CA TYR A 19 -2.26 1.50 6.71
C TYR A 19 -1.15 0.77 5.93
N LEU A 20 -1.49 -0.31 5.22
CA LEU A 20 -0.52 -1.08 4.45
C LEU A 20 0.03 -0.30 3.26
N ILE A 21 -0.81 0.49 2.58
CA ILE A 21 -0.39 1.39 1.50
C ILE A 21 0.62 2.43 2.03
N ASP A 22 0.27 3.11 3.12
CA ASP A 22 1.12 4.16 3.71
C ASP A 22 2.45 3.62 4.21
N LEU A 23 2.43 2.42 4.81
CA LEU A 23 3.64 1.75 5.27
C LEU A 23 4.57 1.39 4.10
N ALA A 24 4.01 0.87 3.00
CA ALA A 24 4.79 0.53 1.81
C ALA A 24 5.41 1.80 1.17
N GLN A 25 4.62 2.86 1.00
CA GLN A 25 5.11 4.15 0.48
C GLN A 25 6.23 4.71 1.35
N LYS A 26 6.06 4.71 2.67
CA LYS A 26 7.07 5.19 3.62
C LYS A 26 8.38 4.43 3.49
N ARG A 27 8.33 3.09 3.52
CA ARG A 27 9.55 2.26 3.47
C ARG A 27 10.30 2.41 2.16
N VAL A 28 9.59 2.43 1.03
CA VAL A 28 10.23 2.62 -0.28
C VAL A 28 10.87 4.00 -0.39
N PHE A 29 10.23 5.02 0.18
CA PHE A 29 10.83 6.35 0.24
C PHE A 29 12.07 6.39 1.14
N GLU A 30 12.02 5.81 2.34
CA GLU A 30 13.15 5.80 3.27
C GLU A 30 14.36 5.01 2.74
N GLU A 31 14.13 3.90 2.04
CA GLU A 31 15.19 3.02 1.56
C GLU A 31 15.77 3.47 0.21
N PHE A 32 14.92 3.97 -0.70
CA PHE A 32 15.31 4.25 -2.09
C PHE A 32 15.18 5.73 -2.49
N GLY A 33 14.58 6.58 -1.64
CA GLY A 33 14.25 7.96 -1.99
C GLY A 33 13.15 8.08 -3.06
N ILE A 34 12.40 7.00 -3.32
CA ILE A 34 11.37 6.95 -4.36
C ILE A 34 9.98 7.10 -3.72
N MET A 35 9.23 8.10 -4.18
CA MET A 35 7.84 8.29 -3.78
C MET A 35 6.91 7.45 -4.67
N LEU A 36 6.28 6.42 -4.09
CA LEU A 36 5.30 5.60 -4.80
C LEU A 36 3.98 6.35 -4.96
N LYS A 37 3.41 6.29 -6.17
CA LYS A 37 2.08 6.82 -6.50
C LYS A 37 1.08 5.69 -6.62
N GLU A 38 -0.07 5.83 -5.97
CA GLU A 38 -1.16 4.87 -6.07
C GLU A 38 -1.75 4.85 -7.48
N GLU A 39 -2.00 3.64 -8.01
CA GLU A 39 -2.74 3.44 -9.25
C GLU A 39 -4.25 3.55 -9.04
N ILE A 40 -4.71 3.18 -7.85
CA ILE A 40 -6.12 3.15 -7.49
C ILE A 40 -6.65 4.52 -7.05
N ARG A 41 -7.98 4.69 -7.13
CA ARG A 41 -8.68 5.82 -6.48
C ARG A 41 -9.23 5.36 -5.14
N ILE A 42 -9.01 6.16 -4.11
CA ILE A 42 -9.65 6.03 -2.81
C ILE A 42 -10.84 6.99 -2.80
N LEU A 43 -12.03 6.51 -2.42
CA LEU A 43 -13.30 7.26 -2.39
C LEU A 43 -13.65 7.72 -0.98
#